data_AF-A0A9E3XZL7-F1
#
_entry.id   AF-A0A9E3XZL7-F1
#
_cell.length_a   1.000
_cell.length_b   1.000
_cell.length_c   1.000
_cell.angle_alpha   90.00
_cell.angle_beta   90.00
_cell.angle_gamma   90.00
#
_symmetry.space_group_name_H-M   'P 1'
#
loop_
_entity.id
_entity.type
_entity.pdbx_description
1 polymer ?
#
loop_
_entity_poly.entity_id
_entity_poly.type
_entity_poly.pdbx_seq_one_letter_code
_entity_poly.pdbx_strand_id
1 'polypeptide(L)'
;MGAFRTEWDTEANPRYDVWTTTNGGEILPGVLTPFAATLYNAMDHRSLSALMKTYPTGKRVTIYKPPIGNFFGITAGRLTLNVGFSVAAMSCLDRDIAAAMAGQFFQGSDDALRYLVDAPDAEHEAAKAVAFAQREAAEGESRAIQEALYEERMTDQTQLDRALPLKKAWKRIHDLMPEVLDLLNRHYIVSTAAGEMQVRLAGVIAAGGGDPGTIVGLCSGLGNVESSKPALRLYDLAAVARRHASVRKAVETGDTAAVLAALADPPDKGWQAFADEFDEFIFRYGFRVQGEADPTVPDWSEDPTFVVSQVRSMMALKPADSPAAHIKKAAANRVKLEKAVRASLQPAYREAYDAALVQAQRFTAMRELTKAVWVLSTRRLRPPLLALADGLVAGGHLKRPDDMLYCTYQEVAEMVKGHPVSEATAIARRKRQRTQAEQYTLPDAWIGTVAPTKKAKVVETTALTGMGVSAGEATGRARIILNTEAA
;
A
#
# COMPACT_ATOMS: atom_id res chain seq x y z
N MET A 1 6.15 -34.56 -6.83
CA MET A 1 5.83 -33.34 -7.60
C MET A 1 6.12 -32.15 -6.71
N GLY A 2 7.00 -31.24 -7.11
CA GLY A 2 7.31 -30.05 -6.32
C GLY A 2 6.08 -29.15 -6.16
N ALA A 3 6.02 -28.40 -5.07
CA ALA A 3 5.04 -27.33 -4.89
C ALA A 3 5.13 -26.33 -6.07
N PHE A 4 3.99 -25.78 -6.51
CA PHE A 4 3.98 -24.77 -7.56
C PHE A 4 4.82 -23.55 -7.12
N ARG A 5 5.72 -23.10 -8.00
CA ARG A 5 6.62 -21.94 -7.77
C ARG A 5 6.74 -21.17 -9.09
N THR A 6 6.73 -19.85 -9.01
CA THR A 6 7.02 -19.01 -10.18
C THR A 6 8.53 -18.80 -10.32
N GLU A 7 9.01 -18.49 -11.52
CA GLU A 7 10.44 -18.23 -11.77
C GLU A 7 11.00 -17.03 -11.01
N TRP A 8 10.14 -16.13 -10.54
CA TRP A 8 10.52 -14.89 -9.85
C TRP A 8 10.16 -14.92 -8.36
N ASP A 9 9.80 -16.09 -7.82
CA ASP A 9 9.66 -16.26 -6.37
C ASP A 9 11.02 -16.08 -5.71
N THR A 10 11.06 -15.36 -4.59
CA THR A 10 12.29 -15.15 -3.82
C THR A 10 12.84 -16.48 -3.31
N GLU A 11 14.15 -16.52 -3.09
CA GLU A 11 14.77 -17.64 -2.38
C GLU A 11 14.42 -17.61 -0.89
N ALA A 12 14.50 -18.78 -0.26
CA ALA A 12 14.26 -18.93 1.16
C ALA A 12 15.25 -18.05 1.96
N ASN A 13 14.72 -17.28 2.90
CA ASN A 13 15.56 -16.51 3.81
C ASN A 13 16.21 -17.48 4.82
N PRO A 14 17.56 -17.53 4.90
CA PRO A 14 18.24 -18.54 5.69
C PRO A 14 18.20 -18.26 7.20
N ARG A 15 17.72 -17.09 7.62
CA ARG A 15 17.57 -16.72 9.03
C ARG A 15 16.10 -16.63 9.44
N TYR A 16 15.32 -15.82 8.74
CA TYR A 16 13.94 -15.50 9.13
C TYR A 16 12.95 -16.26 8.24
N ASP A 17 12.31 -17.28 8.79
CA ASP A 17 11.50 -18.21 8.02
C ASP A 17 10.00 -18.13 8.36
N VAL A 18 9.57 -17.13 9.13
CA VAL A 18 8.15 -16.92 9.47
C VAL A 18 7.57 -15.86 8.53
N TRP A 19 6.56 -16.25 7.76
CA TRP A 19 5.99 -15.46 6.69
C TRP A 19 4.47 -15.36 6.80
N THR A 20 3.90 -14.31 6.21
CA THR A 20 2.45 -14.11 6.12
C THR A 20 2.04 -13.53 4.77
N THR A 21 0.80 -13.82 4.35
CA THR A 21 0.13 -13.08 3.26
C THR A 21 -0.65 -11.86 3.75
N THR A 22 -0.87 -11.75 5.06
CA THR A 22 -1.61 -10.65 5.69
C THR A 22 -0.94 -9.32 5.32
N ASN A 23 -1.75 -8.33 4.92
CA ASN A 23 -1.33 -6.99 4.47
C ASN A 23 -0.45 -6.94 3.20
N GLY A 24 0.16 -8.04 2.75
CA GLY A 24 0.95 -8.06 1.51
C GLY A 24 0.13 -7.62 0.29
N GLY A 25 -1.12 -8.07 0.22
CA GLY A 25 -2.06 -7.67 -0.82
C GLY A 25 -2.52 -6.20 -0.75
N GLU A 26 -2.38 -5.54 0.39
CA GLU A 26 -2.67 -4.09 0.52
C GLU A 26 -1.54 -3.23 -0.07
N ILE A 27 -0.32 -3.76 -0.09
CA ILE A 27 0.85 -3.08 -0.65
C ILE A 27 0.93 -3.34 -2.16
N LEU A 28 1.02 -4.62 -2.55
CA LEU A 28 1.10 -5.08 -3.93
C LEU A 28 0.09 -6.23 -4.16
N PRO A 29 -1.12 -5.94 -4.63
CA PRO A 29 -2.19 -6.92 -4.77
C PRO A 29 -1.95 -7.90 -5.92
N GLY A 30 -2.49 -9.11 -5.76
CA GLY A 30 -2.56 -10.11 -6.83
C GLY A 30 -1.24 -10.80 -7.15
N VAL A 31 -1.19 -11.43 -8.33
CA VAL A 31 0.04 -12.07 -8.83
C VAL A 31 0.86 -11.04 -9.60
N LEU A 32 2.04 -10.73 -9.06
CA LEU A 32 2.96 -9.74 -9.58
C LEU A 32 3.58 -10.20 -10.90
N THR A 33 3.97 -9.21 -11.70
CA THR A 33 4.81 -9.45 -12.86
C THR A 33 6.27 -9.70 -12.40
N PRO A 34 7.06 -10.46 -13.17
CA PRO A 34 8.48 -10.69 -12.87
C PRO A 34 9.26 -9.40 -12.61
N PHE A 35 8.99 -8.34 -13.39
CA PHE A 35 9.67 -7.05 -13.24
C PHE A 35 9.35 -6.43 -11.89
N ALA A 36 8.06 -6.28 -11.56
CA ALA A 36 7.63 -5.68 -10.30
C ALA A 36 8.17 -6.46 -9.09
N ALA A 37 8.07 -7.80 -9.12
CA ALA A 37 8.55 -8.66 -8.05
C ALA A 37 10.07 -8.51 -7.80
N THR A 38 10.87 -8.53 -8.86
CA THR A 38 12.34 -8.45 -8.73
C THR A 38 12.84 -7.03 -8.49
N LEU A 39 12.12 -6.00 -8.96
CA LEU A 39 12.33 -4.60 -8.58
C LEU A 39 12.11 -4.42 -7.08
N TYR A 40 10.99 -4.90 -6.55
CA TYR A 40 10.67 -4.79 -5.13
C TYR A 40 11.63 -5.56 -4.24
N ASN A 41 12.12 -6.73 -4.67
CA ASN A 41 13.15 -7.44 -3.92
C ASN A 41 14.49 -6.66 -3.90
N ALA A 42 14.85 -5.98 -4.99
CA ALA A 42 16.01 -5.10 -5.01
C ALA A 42 15.82 -3.85 -4.14
N MET A 43 14.62 -3.27 -4.14
CA MET A 43 14.24 -2.13 -3.28
C MET A 43 14.28 -2.53 -1.80
N ASP A 44 13.69 -3.66 -1.42
CA ASP A 44 13.66 -4.23 -0.07
C ASP A 44 15.06 -4.28 0.56
N HIS A 45 16.02 -4.90 -0.15
CA HIS A 45 17.41 -4.96 0.32
C HIS A 45 18.02 -3.57 0.54
N ARG A 46 17.86 -2.65 -0.41
CA ARG A 46 18.44 -1.30 -0.34
C ARG A 46 17.80 -0.45 0.77
N SER A 47 16.46 -0.48 0.83
CA SER A 47 15.64 0.25 1.80
C SER A 47 16.01 -0.14 3.22
N LEU A 48 15.96 -1.44 3.52
CA LEU A 48 16.25 -1.96 4.86
C LEU A 48 17.71 -1.77 5.23
N SER A 49 18.64 -1.93 4.28
CA SER A 49 20.06 -1.68 4.54
C SER A 49 20.33 -0.23 4.92
N ALA A 50 19.60 0.73 4.33
CA ALA A 50 19.68 2.14 4.71
C ALA A 50 18.99 2.41 6.06
N LEU A 51 17.78 1.89 6.25
CA LEU A 51 16.99 2.08 7.47
C LEU A 51 17.72 1.55 8.70
N MET A 52 18.16 0.30 8.68
CA MET A 52 18.78 -0.32 9.84
C MET A 52 20.13 0.29 10.19
N LYS A 53 20.82 0.95 9.25
CA LYS A 53 22.05 1.70 9.56
C LYS A 53 21.80 2.96 10.40
N THR A 54 20.57 3.46 10.46
CA THR A 54 20.24 4.63 11.27
C THR A 54 20.20 4.32 12.77
N TYR A 55 20.02 3.05 13.14
CA TYR A 55 19.92 2.62 14.54
C TYR A 55 21.21 1.95 15.04
N PRO A 56 21.71 2.29 16.24
CA PRO A 56 22.91 1.65 16.82
C PRO A 56 22.82 0.11 16.89
N THR A 57 21.63 -0.39 17.19
CA THR A 57 21.29 -1.81 17.27
C THR A 57 21.02 -2.46 15.91
N GLY A 58 20.84 -1.68 14.84
CA GLY A 58 20.38 -2.22 13.55
C GLY A 58 21.40 -3.10 12.82
N LYS A 59 22.69 -3.05 13.20
CA LYS A 59 23.71 -4.01 12.73
C LYS A 59 23.48 -5.45 13.22
N ARG A 60 22.58 -5.64 14.20
CA ARG A 60 22.27 -6.95 14.81
C ARG A 60 21.24 -7.75 14.00
N VAL A 61 20.58 -7.12 13.03
CA VAL A 61 19.76 -7.84 12.04
C VAL A 61 20.57 -8.11 10.79
N THR A 62 20.43 -9.32 10.26
CA THR A 62 21.01 -9.68 8.95
C THR A 62 20.05 -9.26 7.84
N ILE A 63 20.58 -8.64 6.79
CA ILE A 63 19.83 -8.29 5.57
C ILE A 63 20.55 -8.94 4.39
N TYR A 64 19.84 -9.78 3.65
CA TYR A 64 20.33 -10.54 2.51
C TYR A 64 20.11 -9.79 1.21
N LYS A 65 20.99 -10.02 0.24
CA LYS A 65 20.84 -9.51 -1.12
C LYS A 65 19.79 -10.33 -1.89
N PRO A 66 19.15 -9.75 -2.92
CA PRO A 66 18.36 -10.52 -3.89
C PRO A 66 19.14 -11.74 -4.42
N PRO A 67 18.49 -12.88 -4.69
CA PRO A 67 17.03 -13.06 -4.78
C PRO A 67 16.34 -13.43 -3.44
N ILE A 68 17.03 -13.31 -2.30
CA ILE A 68 16.43 -13.59 -0.98
C ILE A 68 15.52 -12.42 -0.58
N GLY A 69 14.30 -12.73 -0.12
CA GLY A 69 13.40 -11.73 0.47
C GLY A 69 13.76 -11.42 1.93
N ASN A 70 13.81 -10.15 2.32
CA ASN A 70 13.97 -9.74 3.72
C ASN A 70 12.62 -9.46 4.33
N PHE A 71 12.15 -8.21 4.36
CA PHE A 71 10.79 -7.90 4.80
C PHE A 71 9.79 -8.31 3.71
N PHE A 72 10.10 -7.98 2.45
CA PHE A 72 9.33 -8.42 1.30
C PHE A 72 9.88 -9.71 0.69
N GLY A 73 9.01 -10.72 0.61
CA GLY A 73 9.22 -11.96 -0.11
C GLY A 73 8.23 -12.11 -1.26
N ILE A 74 8.55 -13.00 -2.20
CA ILE A 74 7.65 -13.39 -3.28
C ILE A 74 7.41 -14.88 -3.20
N THR A 75 6.16 -15.29 -3.02
CA THR A 75 5.77 -16.70 -2.92
C THR A 75 4.56 -16.96 -3.82
N ALA A 76 4.65 -17.93 -4.73
CA ALA A 76 3.65 -18.19 -5.76
C ALA A 76 3.24 -16.92 -6.53
N GLY A 77 4.23 -16.07 -6.82
CA GLY A 77 4.09 -14.80 -7.52
C GLY A 77 3.40 -13.68 -6.74
N ARG A 78 3.19 -13.81 -5.42
CA ARG A 78 2.53 -12.82 -4.57
C ARG A 78 3.51 -12.21 -3.57
N LEU A 79 3.30 -10.95 -3.22
CA LEU A 79 4.03 -10.31 -2.12
C LEU A 79 3.66 -10.99 -0.79
N THR A 80 4.67 -11.37 -0.02
CA THR A 80 4.55 -11.94 1.32
C THR A 80 5.43 -11.15 2.28
N LEU A 81 5.01 -11.05 3.54
CA LEU A 81 5.74 -10.28 4.56
C LEU A 81 6.46 -11.24 5.49
N ASN A 82 7.72 -10.94 5.80
CA ASN A 82 8.51 -11.73 6.74
C ASN A 82 8.32 -11.22 8.16
N VAL A 83 7.52 -11.97 8.93
CA VAL A 83 7.25 -11.66 10.33
C VAL A 83 8.50 -11.83 11.17
N GLY A 84 9.34 -12.82 10.87
CA GLY A 84 10.59 -13.03 11.59
C GLY A 84 11.57 -11.86 11.47
N PHE A 85 11.73 -11.31 10.26
CA PHE A 85 12.51 -10.10 10.04
C PHE A 85 11.87 -8.90 10.75
N SER A 86 10.54 -8.77 10.69
CA SER A 86 9.81 -7.68 11.35
C SER A 86 10.06 -7.67 12.85
N VAL A 87 9.91 -8.83 13.52
CA VAL A 87 10.21 -8.98 14.95
C VAL A 87 11.66 -8.64 15.25
N ALA A 88 12.61 -9.13 14.45
CA ALA A 88 14.02 -8.84 14.64
C ALA A 88 14.33 -7.34 14.50
N ALA A 89 13.86 -6.71 13.42
CA ALA A 89 14.09 -5.29 13.15
C ALA A 89 13.43 -4.38 14.19
N MET A 90 12.21 -4.73 14.63
CA MET A 90 11.52 -3.98 15.68
C MET A 90 12.17 -4.13 17.04
N SER A 91 12.67 -5.33 17.36
CA SER A 91 13.37 -5.56 18.63
C SER A 91 14.66 -4.77 18.75
N CYS A 92 15.25 -4.29 17.63
CA CYS A 92 16.34 -3.30 17.68
C CYS A 92 15.93 -2.00 18.39
N LEU A 93 14.64 -1.62 18.35
CA LEU A 93 14.11 -0.45 19.05
C LEU A 93 13.64 -0.82 20.45
N ASP A 94 12.69 -1.75 20.54
CA ASP A 94 12.03 -2.13 21.78
C ASP A 94 11.60 -3.60 21.70
N ARG A 95 12.23 -4.44 22.52
CA ARG A 95 12.04 -5.90 22.52
C ARG A 95 10.64 -6.31 22.97
N ASP A 96 10.10 -5.63 23.98
CA ASP A 96 8.81 -5.99 24.56
C ASP A 96 7.67 -5.56 23.64
N ILE A 97 7.80 -4.40 22.99
CA ILE A 97 6.90 -3.97 21.93
C ILE A 97 6.96 -4.93 20.73
N ALA A 98 8.16 -5.35 20.31
CA ALA A 98 8.30 -6.30 19.21
C ALA A 98 7.60 -7.63 19.51
N ALA A 99 7.73 -8.13 20.75
CA ALA A 99 7.04 -9.35 21.18
C ALA A 99 5.51 -9.19 21.20
N ALA A 100 5.01 -8.07 21.74
CA ALA A 100 3.58 -7.79 21.76
C ALA A 100 2.97 -7.62 20.36
N MET A 101 3.71 -6.97 19.44
CA MET A 101 3.25 -6.78 18.06
C MET A 101 3.22 -8.07 17.25
N ALA A 102 4.11 -9.03 17.52
CA ALA A 102 4.06 -10.34 16.88
C ALA A 102 2.68 -11.00 17.09
N GLY A 103 2.22 -11.08 18.35
CA GLY A 103 0.93 -11.67 18.69
C GLY A 103 -0.29 -10.87 18.21
N GLN A 104 -0.18 -9.54 18.12
CA GLN A 104 -1.30 -8.67 17.74
C GLN A 104 -1.51 -8.56 16.21
N PHE A 105 -0.42 -8.53 15.42
CA PHE A 105 -0.50 -8.25 13.97
C PHE A 105 -0.38 -9.51 13.11
N PHE A 106 0.11 -10.62 13.67
CA PHE A 106 0.38 -11.84 12.93
C PHE A 106 -0.15 -13.04 13.73
N GLN A 107 -1.44 -13.34 13.59
CA GLN A 107 -2.04 -14.50 14.27
C GLN A 107 -1.25 -15.79 13.98
N GLY A 108 -0.90 -16.52 15.04
CA GLY A 108 -0.14 -17.78 14.93
C GLY A 108 1.35 -17.60 14.67
N SER A 109 1.93 -16.41 14.88
CA SER A 109 3.35 -16.13 14.65
C SER A 109 4.22 -16.13 15.91
N ASP A 110 3.82 -16.82 16.98
CA ASP A 110 4.63 -16.91 18.22
C ASP A 110 6.04 -17.45 17.93
N ASP A 111 6.15 -18.26 16.90
CA ASP A 111 7.40 -18.73 16.32
C ASP A 111 8.40 -17.62 15.96
N ALA A 112 7.93 -16.43 15.57
CA ALA A 112 8.79 -15.31 15.22
C ALA A 112 9.53 -14.72 16.44
N LEU A 113 9.07 -14.99 17.67
CA LEU A 113 9.72 -14.51 18.90
C LEU A 113 11.14 -15.06 19.07
N ARG A 114 11.50 -16.17 18.40
CA ARG A 114 12.89 -16.68 18.36
C ARG A 114 13.88 -15.72 17.69
N TYR A 115 13.38 -14.69 17.01
CA TYR A 115 14.18 -13.69 16.30
C TYR A 115 14.35 -12.38 17.04
N LEU A 116 13.84 -12.28 18.27
CA LEU A 116 14.12 -11.14 19.14
C LEU A 116 15.64 -10.95 19.25
N VAL A 117 16.07 -9.71 19.04
CA VAL A 117 17.47 -9.31 19.12
C VAL A 117 17.73 -8.77 20.51
N ASP A 118 18.76 -9.31 21.17
CA ASP A 118 19.26 -8.76 22.43
C ASP A 118 20.33 -7.69 22.16
N ALA A 119 20.25 -6.58 22.89
CA ALA A 119 21.25 -5.54 22.95
C ALA A 119 21.32 -4.95 24.38
N PRO A 120 22.44 -4.31 24.77
CA PRO A 120 22.50 -3.56 26.02
C PRO A 120 21.43 -2.45 26.06
N ASP A 121 20.87 -2.18 27.25
CA ASP A 121 19.82 -1.15 27.43
C ASP A 121 20.24 0.20 26.85
N ALA A 122 21.50 0.61 27.03
CA ALA A 122 22.03 1.85 26.47
C ALA A 122 21.95 1.91 24.93
N GLU A 123 22.13 0.79 24.23
CA GLU A 123 21.95 0.74 22.77
C GLU A 123 20.47 0.86 22.39
N HIS A 124 19.56 0.22 23.14
CA HIS A 124 18.12 0.37 22.94
C HIS A 124 17.63 1.80 23.20
N GLU A 125 18.08 2.45 24.27
CA GLU A 125 17.75 3.85 24.54
C GLU A 125 18.24 4.78 23.43
N ALA A 126 19.46 4.57 22.93
CA ALA A 126 19.97 5.33 21.80
C ALA A 126 19.15 5.09 20.52
N ALA A 127 18.76 3.85 20.24
CA ALA A 127 17.91 3.52 19.09
C ALA A 127 16.51 4.14 19.21
N LYS A 128 15.91 4.12 20.41
CA LYS A 128 14.63 4.79 20.71
C LYS A 128 14.73 6.30 20.54
N ALA A 129 15.82 6.93 20.95
CA ALA A 129 16.04 8.36 20.74
C ALA A 129 16.08 8.73 19.25
N VAL A 130 16.77 7.93 18.42
CA VAL A 130 16.77 8.10 16.96
C VAL A 130 15.36 7.94 16.39
N ALA A 131 14.65 6.86 16.77
CA ALA A 131 13.29 6.61 16.30
C ALA A 131 12.34 7.74 16.73
N PHE A 132 12.45 8.25 17.95
CA PHE A 132 11.66 9.37 18.45
C PHE A 132 11.88 10.63 17.61
N ALA A 133 13.14 11.01 17.35
CA ALA A 133 13.44 12.17 16.51
C ALA A 133 12.87 12.04 15.10
N GLN A 134 13.03 10.88 14.47
CA GLN A 134 12.46 10.59 13.14
C GLN A 134 10.92 10.68 13.14
N ARG A 135 10.26 10.12 14.17
CA ARG A 135 8.80 10.09 14.31
C ARG A 135 8.21 11.49 14.52
N GLU A 136 8.87 12.33 15.31
CA GLU A 136 8.42 13.71 15.53
C GLU A 136 8.57 14.59 14.28
N ALA A 137 9.64 14.38 13.49
CA ALA A 137 9.86 15.12 12.24
C ALA A 137 8.96 14.65 11.08
N ALA A 138 8.52 13.38 11.10
CA ALA A 138 7.92 12.70 9.96
C ALA A 138 6.71 13.44 9.35
N GLU A 139 5.80 13.98 10.16
CA GLU A 139 4.63 14.67 9.64
C GLU A 139 5.00 15.96 8.90
N GLY A 140 5.80 16.82 9.53
CA GLY A 140 6.20 18.11 8.94
C GLY A 140 6.98 17.91 7.65
N GLU A 141 7.96 17.01 7.66
CA GLU A 141 8.75 16.70 6.47
C GLU A 141 7.91 16.06 5.37
N SER A 142 6.99 15.14 5.71
CA SER A 142 6.12 14.52 4.69
C SER A 142 5.18 15.54 4.04
N ARG A 143 4.67 16.53 4.79
CA ARG A 143 3.83 17.60 4.21
C ARG A 143 4.64 18.49 3.26
N ALA A 144 5.85 18.89 3.66
CA ALA A 144 6.73 19.69 2.80
C ALA A 144 7.10 18.95 1.51
N ILE A 145 7.42 17.66 1.60
CA ILE A 145 7.71 16.84 0.41
C ILE A 145 6.46 16.66 -0.44
N GLN A 146 5.29 16.46 0.16
CA GLN A 146 4.04 16.36 -0.59
C GLN A 146 3.78 17.62 -1.43
N GLU A 147 4.01 18.80 -0.86
CA GLU A 147 3.86 20.09 -1.54
C GLU A 147 4.85 20.20 -2.71
N ALA A 148 6.13 19.91 -2.49
CA ALA A 148 7.15 19.90 -3.54
C ALA A 148 6.82 18.90 -4.68
N LEU A 149 6.26 17.73 -4.35
CA LEU A 149 5.83 16.75 -5.35
C LEU A 149 4.64 17.27 -6.19
N TYR A 150 3.72 18.04 -5.59
CA TYR A 150 2.64 18.69 -6.36
C TYR A 150 3.17 19.84 -7.20
N GLU A 151 4.13 20.62 -6.72
CA GLU A 151 4.80 21.67 -7.50
C GLU A 151 5.51 21.07 -8.73
N GLU A 152 6.25 19.96 -8.56
CA GLU A 152 6.88 19.25 -9.69
C GLU A 152 5.83 18.78 -10.71
N ARG A 153 4.67 18.30 -10.26
CA ARG A 153 3.56 17.87 -11.16
C ARG A 153 2.95 19.01 -11.97
N MET A 154 3.13 20.26 -11.56
CA MET A 154 2.72 21.44 -12.34
C MET A 154 3.72 21.79 -13.46
N THR A 155 4.88 21.14 -13.49
CA THR A 155 5.90 21.33 -14.52
C THR A 155 5.81 20.27 -15.62
N ASP A 156 6.55 20.47 -16.71
CA ASP A 156 6.64 19.50 -17.82
C ASP A 156 7.52 18.26 -17.52
N GLN A 157 7.93 18.05 -16.26
CA GLN A 157 8.87 16.98 -15.89
C GLN A 157 8.38 15.58 -16.28
N THR A 158 7.07 15.33 -16.21
CA THR A 158 6.45 14.05 -16.62
C THR A 158 6.68 13.79 -18.11
N GLN A 159 6.44 14.80 -18.95
CA GLN A 159 6.61 14.75 -20.40
C GLN A 159 8.09 14.61 -20.76
N LEU A 160 8.97 15.34 -20.07
CA LEU A 160 10.42 15.24 -20.23
C LEU A 160 10.94 13.83 -19.90
N ASP A 161 10.49 13.24 -18.79
CA ASP A 161 10.89 11.90 -18.38
C ASP A 161 10.35 10.82 -19.33
N ARG A 162 9.13 11.00 -19.87
CA ARG A 162 8.51 10.10 -20.85
C ARG A 162 9.23 10.08 -22.20
N ALA A 163 9.92 11.18 -22.56
CA ALA A 163 10.66 11.34 -23.81
C ALA A 163 12.15 10.91 -23.71
N LEU A 164 12.59 10.40 -22.56
CA LEU A 164 13.99 10.05 -22.36
C LEU A 164 14.42 8.86 -23.24
N PRO A 165 15.61 8.92 -23.87
CA PRO A 165 16.23 7.76 -24.51
C PRO A 165 16.52 6.63 -23.50
N LEU A 166 16.53 5.37 -23.97
CA LEU A 166 16.68 4.15 -23.16
C LEU A 166 17.64 4.27 -21.96
N LYS A 167 18.91 4.62 -22.20
CA LYS A 167 19.93 4.71 -21.13
C LYS A 167 19.67 5.85 -20.15
N LYS A 168 19.11 6.98 -20.62
CA LYS A 168 18.75 8.12 -19.76
C LYS A 168 17.50 7.82 -18.94
N ALA A 169 16.52 7.11 -19.50
CA ALA A 169 15.33 6.64 -18.80
C ALA A 169 15.72 5.70 -17.64
N TRP A 170 16.61 4.72 -17.92
CA TRP A 170 17.17 3.85 -16.88
C TRP A 170 17.90 4.62 -15.78
N LYS A 171 18.74 5.60 -16.17
CA LYS A 171 19.44 6.47 -15.21
C LYS A 171 18.44 7.26 -14.36
N ARG A 172 17.41 7.85 -14.96
CA ARG A 172 16.39 8.63 -14.26
C ARG A 172 15.66 7.81 -13.19
N ILE A 173 15.29 6.56 -13.48
CA ILE A 173 14.72 5.63 -12.49
C ILE A 173 15.67 5.47 -11.29
N HIS A 174 16.98 5.36 -11.54
CA HIS A 174 17.99 5.21 -10.47
C HIS A 174 18.27 6.51 -9.73
N ASP A 175 18.14 7.67 -10.39
CA ASP A 175 18.27 8.98 -9.75
C ASP A 175 17.09 9.27 -8.80
N LEU A 176 15.89 8.80 -9.15
CA LEU A 176 14.68 8.93 -8.33
C LEU A 176 14.64 7.93 -7.15
N MET A 177 15.27 6.77 -7.31
CA MET A 177 15.16 5.66 -6.36
C MET A 177 15.54 6.02 -4.91
N PRO A 178 16.61 6.78 -4.62
CA PRO A 178 16.98 7.12 -3.24
C PRO A 178 15.86 7.83 -2.48
N GLU A 179 15.18 8.79 -3.12
CA GLU A 179 14.07 9.53 -2.50
C GLU A 179 12.85 8.63 -2.28
N VAL A 180 12.53 7.76 -3.25
CA VAL A 180 11.44 6.78 -3.11
C VAL A 180 11.70 5.84 -1.94
N LEU A 181 12.94 5.38 -1.76
CA LEU A 181 13.33 4.50 -0.66
C LEU A 181 13.37 5.23 0.69
N ASP A 182 13.76 6.50 0.73
CA ASP A 182 13.68 7.31 1.95
C ASP A 182 12.23 7.45 2.44
N LEU A 183 11.30 7.75 1.51
CA LEU A 183 9.88 7.86 1.83
C LEU A 183 9.25 6.53 2.22
N LEU A 184 9.69 5.41 1.62
CA LEU A 184 9.30 4.07 2.06
C LEU A 184 9.79 3.80 3.49
N ASN A 185 11.05 4.12 3.80
CA ASN A 185 11.61 3.96 5.14
C ASN A 185 10.89 4.83 6.17
N ARG A 186 10.53 6.06 5.82
CA ARG A 186 9.71 6.93 6.66
C ARG A 186 8.34 6.32 6.93
N HIS A 187 7.72 5.74 5.90
CA HIS A 187 6.47 5.02 6.06
C HIS A 187 6.62 3.80 6.99
N TYR A 188 7.74 3.06 6.95
CA TYR A 188 8.02 1.99 7.92
C TYR A 188 8.16 2.51 9.36
N ILE A 189 8.88 3.61 9.55
CA ILE A 189 9.08 4.23 10.87
C ILE A 189 7.73 4.61 11.48
N VAL A 190 6.86 5.28 10.71
CA VAL A 190 5.54 5.72 11.17
C VAL A 190 4.57 4.55 11.33
N SER A 191 4.60 3.56 10.44
CA SER A 191 3.75 2.35 10.55
C SER A 191 4.09 1.54 11.79
N THR A 192 5.38 1.40 12.08
CA THR A 192 5.87 0.73 13.30
C THR A 192 5.44 1.51 14.54
N ALA A 193 5.55 2.85 14.52
CA ALA A 193 5.08 3.70 15.61
C ALA A 193 3.56 3.59 15.82
N ALA A 194 2.77 3.53 14.75
CA ALA A 194 1.32 3.36 14.84
C ALA A 194 0.95 2.04 15.54
N GLY A 195 1.63 0.94 15.20
CA GLY A 195 1.46 -0.34 15.89
C GLY A 195 1.89 -0.28 17.36
N GLU A 196 3.07 0.30 17.64
CA GLU A 196 3.60 0.46 18.99
C GLU A 196 2.66 1.26 19.89
N MET A 197 2.13 2.39 19.40
CA MET A 197 1.22 3.22 20.20
C MET A 197 -0.12 2.53 20.45
N GLN A 198 -0.58 1.68 19.54
CA GLN A 198 -1.76 0.84 19.78
C GLN A 198 -1.51 -0.24 20.83
N VAL A 199 -0.32 -0.89 20.83
CA VAL A 199 0.08 -1.82 21.89
C VAL A 199 0.14 -1.12 23.25
N ARG A 200 0.76 0.07 23.31
CA ARG A 200 0.84 0.85 24.55
C ARG A 200 -0.55 1.24 25.07
N LEU A 201 -1.44 1.69 24.17
CA LEU A 201 -2.84 1.99 24.52
C LEU A 201 -3.58 0.75 25.03
N ALA A 202 -3.43 -0.39 24.36
CA ALA A 202 -4.01 -1.67 24.78
C ALA A 202 -3.55 -2.06 26.19
N GLY A 203 -2.26 -1.91 26.48
CA GLY A 203 -1.68 -2.19 27.80
C GLY A 203 -2.26 -1.28 28.90
N VAL A 204 -2.42 0.02 28.63
CA VAL A 204 -3.05 0.96 29.58
C VAL A 204 -4.52 0.62 29.83
N ILE A 205 -5.27 0.27 28.78
CA ILE A 205 -6.67 -0.14 28.90
C ILE A 205 -6.78 -1.42 29.75
N ALA A 206 -5.95 -2.43 29.48
CA ALA A 206 -5.91 -3.68 30.23
C ALA A 206 -5.61 -3.42 31.72
N ALA A 207 -4.55 -2.66 32.02
CA ALA A 207 -4.14 -2.36 33.38
C ALA A 207 -5.20 -1.56 34.16
N GLY A 208 -5.98 -0.73 33.47
CA GLY A 208 -7.12 0.00 34.03
C GLY A 208 -8.39 -0.84 34.20
N GLY A 209 -8.40 -2.12 33.79
CA GLY A 209 -9.56 -3.03 33.88
C GLY A 209 -10.54 -2.93 32.71
N GLY A 210 -10.16 -2.27 31.60
CA GLY A 210 -10.96 -2.18 30.37
C GLY A 210 -10.65 -3.31 29.38
N ASP A 211 -11.38 -3.33 28.27
CA ASP A 211 -11.20 -4.28 27.17
C ASP A 211 -10.22 -3.75 26.10
N PRO A 212 -9.01 -4.35 25.95
CA PRO A 212 -8.05 -3.96 24.93
C PRO A 212 -8.53 -4.17 23.49
N GLY A 213 -9.56 -5.01 23.25
CA GLY A 213 -10.16 -5.20 21.92
C GLY A 213 -10.79 -3.94 21.35
N THR A 214 -11.02 -2.91 22.17
CA THR A 214 -11.59 -1.62 21.74
C THR A 214 -10.65 -0.76 20.90
N ILE A 215 -9.35 -1.08 20.81
CA ILE A 215 -8.34 -0.27 20.09
C ILE A 215 -8.69 0.01 18.63
N VAL A 216 -9.27 -0.95 17.91
CA VAL A 216 -9.64 -0.77 16.50
C VAL A 216 -10.69 0.32 16.38
N GLY A 217 -11.69 0.32 17.26
CA GLY A 217 -12.71 1.36 17.30
C GLY A 217 -12.17 2.72 17.72
N LEU A 218 -11.23 2.77 18.68
CA LEU A 218 -10.59 3.99 19.17
C LEU A 218 -9.69 4.66 18.12
N CYS A 219 -9.10 3.88 17.23
CA CYS A 219 -8.24 4.36 16.14
C CYS A 219 -8.97 4.47 14.78
N SER A 220 -10.26 4.16 14.74
CA SER A 220 -11.10 4.27 13.53
C SER A 220 -11.88 5.58 13.50
N GLY A 221 -12.33 6.01 12.32
CA GLY A 221 -13.16 7.22 12.20
C GLY A 221 -12.41 8.50 12.59
N LEU A 222 -11.10 8.54 12.33
CA LEU A 222 -10.25 9.69 12.70
C LEU A 222 -10.67 10.99 12.02
N GLY A 223 -11.41 10.88 10.91
CA GLY A 223 -11.74 11.99 10.02
C GLY A 223 -10.51 12.48 9.26
N ASN A 224 -10.71 13.29 8.22
CA ASN A 224 -9.70 14.04 7.44
C ASN A 224 -8.31 13.37 7.22
N VAL A 225 -8.24 12.03 7.14
CA VAL A 225 -7.03 11.29 6.78
C VAL A 225 -6.88 11.27 5.26
N GLU A 226 -5.65 11.16 4.76
CA GLU A 226 -5.36 11.25 3.31
C GLU A 226 -6.18 10.30 2.44
N SER A 227 -6.46 9.08 2.92
CA SER A 227 -7.23 8.07 2.21
C SER A 227 -8.73 8.40 2.10
N SER A 228 -9.26 9.30 2.94
CA SER A 228 -10.68 9.69 2.92
C SER A 228 -10.99 10.81 1.92
N LYS A 229 -9.98 11.60 1.54
CA LYS A 229 -10.16 12.81 0.71
C LYS A 229 -10.65 12.53 -0.72
N PRO A 230 -10.17 11.49 -1.44
CA PRO A 230 -10.66 11.20 -2.80
C PRO A 230 -12.17 10.92 -2.81
N ALA A 231 -12.70 10.19 -1.83
CA ALA A 231 -14.13 9.89 -1.77
C ALA A 231 -14.99 11.15 -1.57
N LEU A 232 -14.53 12.09 -0.75
CA LEU A 232 -15.20 13.39 -0.58
C LEU A 232 -15.22 14.17 -1.90
N ARG A 233 -14.09 14.24 -2.60
CA ARG A 233 -13.99 14.97 -3.87
C ARG A 233 -14.72 14.31 -5.03
N LEU A 234 -14.81 12.97 -5.05
CA LEU A 234 -15.70 12.25 -5.98
C LEU A 234 -17.18 12.60 -5.75
N TYR A 235 -17.58 12.80 -4.50
CA TYR A 235 -18.96 13.19 -4.18
C TYR A 235 -19.28 14.64 -4.61
N ASP A 236 -18.30 15.54 -4.49
CA ASP A 236 -18.39 16.91 -5.01
C ASP A 236 -18.51 16.91 -6.55
N LEU A 237 -17.65 16.13 -7.23
CA LEU A 237 -17.69 15.94 -8.67
C LEU A 237 -19.04 15.35 -9.15
N ALA A 238 -19.60 14.40 -8.39
CA ALA A 238 -20.94 13.87 -8.62
C ALA A 238 -22.05 14.93 -8.42
N ALA A 239 -21.87 15.91 -7.54
CA ALA A 239 -22.79 17.03 -7.40
C ALA A 239 -22.78 17.94 -8.65
N VAL A 240 -21.62 18.18 -9.24
CA VAL A 240 -21.50 18.91 -10.52
C VAL A 240 -22.22 18.15 -11.63
N ALA A 241 -21.97 16.83 -11.75
CA ALA A 241 -22.66 15.98 -12.72
C ALA A 241 -24.19 16.04 -12.56
N ARG A 242 -24.71 15.96 -11.32
CA ARG A 242 -26.17 16.06 -11.05
C ARG A 242 -26.79 17.38 -11.48
N ARG A 243 -26.05 18.48 -11.37
CA ARG A 243 -26.50 19.85 -11.67
C ARG A 243 -26.67 20.09 -13.18
N HIS A 244 -25.85 19.45 -14.01
CA HIS A 244 -25.86 19.62 -15.46
C HIS A 244 -26.56 18.44 -16.15
N ALA A 245 -27.73 18.69 -16.75
CA ALA A 245 -28.58 17.63 -17.28
C ALA A 245 -27.92 16.78 -18.40
N SER A 246 -27.09 17.39 -19.25
CA SER A 246 -26.34 16.69 -20.30
C SER A 246 -25.29 15.74 -19.72
N VAL A 247 -24.51 16.22 -18.74
CA VAL A 247 -23.53 15.41 -18.00
C VAL A 247 -24.22 14.26 -17.25
N ARG A 248 -25.26 14.57 -16.45
CA ARG A 248 -26.02 13.57 -15.70
C ARG A 248 -26.50 12.43 -16.61
N LYS A 249 -27.14 12.79 -17.73
CA LYS A 249 -27.68 11.80 -18.67
C LYS A 249 -26.60 10.87 -19.20
N ALA A 250 -25.41 11.39 -19.52
CA ALA A 250 -24.30 10.58 -20.02
C ALA A 250 -23.68 9.70 -18.93
N VAL A 251 -23.42 10.23 -17.73
CA VAL A 251 -22.83 9.45 -16.64
C VAL A 251 -23.77 8.32 -16.17
N GLU A 252 -25.08 8.55 -16.19
CA GLU A 252 -26.10 7.55 -15.81
C GLU A 252 -26.15 6.34 -16.76
N THR A 253 -25.75 6.49 -18.04
CA THR A 253 -25.72 5.36 -18.99
C THR A 253 -24.70 4.30 -18.58
N GLY A 254 -23.64 4.70 -17.86
CA GLY A 254 -22.50 3.85 -17.53
C GLY A 254 -21.51 3.65 -18.69
N ASP A 255 -21.68 4.36 -19.81
CA ASP A 255 -20.71 4.36 -20.91
C ASP A 255 -19.54 5.27 -20.56
N THR A 256 -18.52 4.69 -19.92
CA THR A 256 -17.32 5.42 -19.49
C THR A 256 -16.56 6.00 -20.67
N ALA A 257 -16.49 5.28 -21.80
CA ALA A 257 -15.80 5.76 -23.00
C ALA A 257 -16.46 7.03 -23.57
N ALA A 258 -17.80 7.08 -23.62
CA ALA A 258 -18.52 8.27 -24.06
C ALA A 258 -18.31 9.47 -23.12
N VAL A 259 -18.26 9.24 -21.80
CA VAL A 259 -17.98 10.30 -20.81
C VAL A 259 -16.55 10.83 -20.97
N LEU A 260 -15.56 9.94 -21.15
CA LEU A 260 -14.17 10.34 -21.37
C LEU A 260 -13.98 11.13 -22.66
N ALA A 261 -14.68 10.76 -23.74
CA ALA A 261 -14.67 11.53 -24.99
C ALA A 261 -15.24 12.94 -24.79
N ALA A 262 -16.34 13.08 -24.05
CA ALA A 262 -16.96 14.37 -23.74
C ALA A 262 -16.16 15.21 -22.72
N LEU A 263 -15.34 14.58 -21.87
CA LEU A 263 -14.37 15.30 -21.02
C LEU A 263 -13.23 15.90 -21.86
N ALA A 264 -12.75 15.17 -22.87
CA ALA A 264 -11.68 15.64 -23.76
C ALA A 264 -12.12 16.75 -24.72
N ASP A 265 -13.38 16.74 -25.15
CA ASP A 265 -13.99 17.79 -26.00
C ASP A 265 -15.38 18.18 -25.44
N PRO A 266 -15.43 19.07 -24.43
CA PRO A 266 -16.68 19.45 -23.76
C PRO A 266 -17.73 20.06 -24.71
N PRO A 267 -18.88 19.40 -24.94
CA PRO A 267 -19.86 19.87 -25.94
C PRO A 267 -20.71 21.06 -25.48
N ASP A 268 -20.71 21.38 -24.18
CA ASP A 268 -21.45 22.51 -23.62
C ASP A 268 -20.81 23.03 -22.32
N LYS A 269 -21.31 24.16 -21.80
CA LYS A 269 -20.80 24.79 -20.56
C LYS A 269 -20.92 23.91 -19.31
N GLY A 270 -21.88 22.99 -19.28
CA GLY A 270 -22.05 22.05 -18.18
C GLY A 270 -20.99 20.94 -18.20
N TRP A 271 -20.65 20.46 -19.40
CA TRP A 271 -19.50 19.59 -19.59
C TRP A 271 -18.18 20.29 -19.30
N GLN A 272 -18.01 21.56 -19.67
CA GLN A 272 -16.81 22.33 -19.32
C GLN A 272 -16.64 22.41 -17.79
N ALA A 273 -17.70 22.76 -17.07
CA ALA A 273 -17.65 22.81 -15.60
C ALA A 273 -17.35 21.44 -14.96
N PHE A 274 -17.82 20.35 -15.56
CA PHE A 274 -17.49 19.00 -15.11
C PHE A 274 -16.04 18.62 -15.42
N ALA A 275 -15.54 18.99 -16.60
CA ALA A 275 -14.15 18.76 -17.02
C ALA A 275 -13.16 19.51 -16.12
N ASP A 276 -13.41 20.78 -15.79
CA ASP A 276 -12.53 21.56 -14.91
C ASP A 276 -12.37 20.90 -13.52
N GLU A 277 -13.47 20.41 -12.94
CA GLU A 277 -13.47 19.71 -11.64
C GLU A 277 -12.90 18.29 -11.74
N PHE A 278 -13.07 17.64 -12.89
CA PHE A 278 -12.47 16.34 -13.18
C PHE A 278 -10.94 16.46 -13.27
N ASP A 279 -10.44 17.47 -13.97
CA ASP A 279 -9.01 17.75 -14.10
C ASP A 279 -8.38 18.10 -12.75
N GLU A 280 -9.06 18.89 -11.91
CA GLU A 280 -8.60 19.12 -10.53
C GLU A 280 -8.54 17.81 -9.73
N PHE A 281 -9.54 16.94 -9.88
CA PHE A 281 -9.54 15.62 -9.22
C PHE A 281 -8.36 14.76 -9.70
N ILE A 282 -8.12 14.68 -11.00
CA ILE A 282 -7.00 13.92 -11.58
C ILE A 282 -5.65 14.52 -11.16
N PHE A 283 -5.52 15.84 -11.12
CA PHE A 283 -4.30 16.47 -10.64
C PHE A 283 -3.98 16.06 -9.20
N ARG A 284 -4.97 16.14 -8.30
CA ARG A 284 -4.81 15.86 -6.86
C ARG A 284 -4.76 14.37 -6.52
N TYR A 285 -5.48 13.52 -7.25
CA TYR A 285 -5.70 12.12 -6.85
C TYR A 285 -5.54 11.11 -7.98
N GLY A 286 -5.29 11.56 -9.21
CA GLY A 286 -5.06 10.69 -10.37
C GLY A 286 -3.91 9.70 -10.15
N PHE A 287 -2.93 10.06 -9.32
CA PHE A 287 -1.78 9.24 -8.95
C PHE A 287 -2.13 7.95 -8.18
N ARG A 288 -3.39 7.81 -7.72
CA ARG A 288 -3.91 6.66 -6.96
C ARG A 288 -4.39 5.56 -7.91
N VAL A 289 -4.37 4.32 -7.44
CA VAL A 289 -4.99 3.15 -8.07
C VAL A 289 -4.95 1.94 -7.12
N GLN A 290 -5.70 0.87 -7.41
CA GLN A 290 -5.44 -0.41 -6.75
C GLN A 290 -4.03 -0.89 -7.12
N GLY A 291 -3.20 -1.20 -6.12
CA GLY A 291 -1.79 -1.51 -6.34
C GLY A 291 -0.93 -0.27 -6.58
N GLU A 292 -1.30 0.87 -6.00
CA GLU A 292 -0.59 2.15 -6.08
C GLU A 292 0.89 2.12 -5.65
N ALA A 293 1.40 1.04 -5.05
CA ALA A 293 2.83 0.88 -4.81
C ALA A 293 3.57 0.36 -6.06
N ASP A 294 2.91 -0.32 -7.01
CA ASP A 294 3.55 -0.83 -8.23
C ASP A 294 3.64 0.28 -9.31
N PRO A 295 4.82 0.86 -9.61
CA PRO A 295 4.92 1.94 -10.59
C PRO A 295 4.61 1.48 -12.02
N THR A 296 4.50 0.17 -12.27
CA THR A 296 4.14 -0.40 -13.57
C THR A 296 2.64 -0.46 -13.83
N VAL A 297 1.81 -0.29 -12.80
CA VAL A 297 0.35 -0.23 -12.92
C VAL A 297 -0.09 1.18 -13.36
N PRO A 298 -0.94 1.31 -14.40
CA PRO A 298 -1.51 2.60 -14.79
C PRO A 298 -2.35 3.19 -13.67
N ASP A 299 -2.17 4.48 -13.40
CA ASP A 299 -2.96 5.17 -12.39
C ASP A 299 -4.21 5.83 -12.97
N TRP A 300 -5.08 6.40 -12.12
CA TRP A 300 -6.31 7.05 -12.57
C TRP A 300 -6.09 8.24 -13.51
N SER A 301 -4.89 8.81 -13.58
CA SER A 301 -4.56 9.85 -14.56
C SER A 301 -4.40 9.28 -15.98
N GLU A 302 -3.97 8.02 -16.09
CA GLU A 302 -3.81 7.34 -17.39
C GLU A 302 -5.03 6.54 -17.79
N ASP A 303 -5.69 5.90 -16.81
CA ASP A 303 -6.97 5.23 -16.98
C ASP A 303 -8.00 5.76 -15.98
N PRO A 304 -8.71 6.85 -16.34
CA PRO A 304 -9.76 7.45 -15.52
C PRO A 304 -11.07 6.66 -15.48
N THR A 305 -11.16 5.47 -16.10
CA THR A 305 -12.42 4.69 -16.20
C THR A 305 -13.06 4.44 -14.83
N PHE A 306 -12.25 4.07 -13.84
CA PHE A 306 -12.73 3.87 -12.47
C PHE A 306 -13.26 5.16 -11.83
N VAL A 307 -12.62 6.30 -12.09
CA VAL A 307 -13.08 7.59 -11.55
C VAL A 307 -14.48 7.90 -12.09
N VAL A 308 -14.70 7.70 -13.38
CA VAL A 308 -16.01 7.90 -14.02
C VAL A 308 -17.06 6.96 -13.45
N SER A 309 -16.77 5.67 -13.27
CA SER A 309 -17.72 4.72 -12.68
C SER A 309 -18.06 5.08 -11.22
N GLN A 310 -17.08 5.59 -10.47
CA GLN A 310 -17.29 6.04 -9.11
C GLN A 310 -18.13 7.31 -9.04
N VAL A 311 -18.00 8.26 -9.98
CA VAL A 311 -18.88 9.43 -10.06
C VAL A 311 -20.34 8.98 -10.18
N ARG A 312 -20.63 8.03 -11.08
CA ARG A 312 -21.97 7.45 -11.22
C ARG A 312 -22.48 6.84 -9.91
N SER A 313 -21.64 6.07 -9.21
CA SER A 313 -21.99 5.49 -7.92
C SER A 313 -22.29 6.56 -6.86
N MET A 314 -21.49 7.63 -6.82
CA MET A 314 -21.69 8.77 -5.90
C MET A 314 -22.93 9.60 -6.24
N MET A 315 -23.34 9.64 -7.51
CA MET A 315 -24.58 10.30 -7.94
C MET A 315 -25.82 9.64 -7.33
N ALA A 316 -25.79 8.32 -7.15
CA ALA A 316 -26.90 7.52 -6.62
C ALA A 316 -27.05 7.59 -5.08
N LEU A 317 -26.07 8.14 -4.37
CA LEU A 317 -26.12 8.25 -2.91
C LEU A 317 -27.11 9.33 -2.46
N LYS A 318 -27.84 9.04 -1.37
CA LYS A 318 -28.61 10.06 -0.65
C LYS A 318 -27.66 10.90 0.20
N PRO A 319 -28.01 12.14 0.56
CA PRO A 319 -27.16 12.98 1.41
C PRO A 319 -26.74 12.33 2.75
N ALA A 320 -27.64 11.53 3.34
CA ALA A 320 -27.38 10.78 4.58
C ALA A 320 -26.34 9.65 4.42
N ASP A 321 -26.13 9.18 3.19
CA ASP A 321 -25.19 8.12 2.81
C ASP A 321 -23.93 8.71 2.14
N SER A 322 -23.75 10.04 2.18
CA SER A 322 -22.57 10.70 1.61
C SER A 322 -21.30 10.33 2.39
N PRO A 323 -20.11 10.36 1.76
CA PRO A 323 -18.84 10.13 2.46
C PRO A 323 -18.65 11.04 3.68
N ALA A 324 -19.06 12.31 3.58
CA ALA A 324 -19.02 13.25 4.70
C ALA A 324 -19.94 12.82 5.87
N ALA A 325 -21.14 12.33 5.59
CA ALA A 325 -22.05 11.82 6.60
C ALA A 325 -21.49 10.56 7.30
N HIS A 326 -20.92 9.63 6.53
CA HIS A 326 -20.25 8.45 7.07
C HIS A 326 -19.06 8.81 7.97
N ILE A 327 -18.20 9.73 7.52
CA ILE A 327 -17.06 10.23 8.31
C ILE A 327 -17.55 10.85 9.62
N LYS A 328 -18.58 11.71 9.57
CA LYS A 328 -19.16 12.35 10.75
C LYS A 328 -19.74 11.32 11.74
N LYS A 329 -20.45 10.30 11.23
CA LYS A 329 -21.00 9.21 12.04
C LYS A 329 -19.89 8.37 12.70
N ALA A 330 -18.85 8.01 11.94
CA ALA A 330 -17.72 7.25 12.46
C ALA A 330 -16.98 8.03 13.56
N ALA A 331 -16.72 9.33 13.36
CA ALA A 331 -16.11 10.19 14.36
C ALA A 331 -16.96 10.30 15.64
N ALA A 332 -18.28 10.43 15.51
CA ALA A 332 -19.19 10.48 16.66
C ALA A 332 -19.19 9.15 17.45
N ASN A 333 -19.18 8.01 16.73
CA ASN A 333 -19.09 6.68 17.35
C ASN A 333 -17.76 6.49 18.09
N ARG A 334 -16.64 6.93 17.49
CA ARG A 334 -15.32 6.92 18.13
C ARG A 334 -15.32 7.74 19.42
N VAL A 335 -15.77 8.99 19.39
CA VAL A 335 -15.83 9.87 20.59
C VAL A 335 -16.73 9.27 21.69
N LYS A 336 -17.82 8.60 21.33
CA LYS A 336 -18.66 7.88 22.30
C LYS A 336 -17.89 6.70 22.92
N LEU A 337 -17.17 5.93 22.11
CA LEU A 337 -16.35 4.82 22.58
C LEU A 337 -15.20 5.30 23.49
N GLU A 338 -14.51 6.38 23.12
CA GLU A 338 -13.45 6.99 23.93
C GLU A 338 -13.94 7.32 25.35
N LYS A 339 -15.09 7.99 25.45
CA LYS A 339 -15.71 8.31 26.75
C LYS A 339 -16.13 7.07 27.53
N ALA A 340 -16.70 6.07 26.85
CA ALA A 340 -17.15 4.83 27.47
C ALA A 340 -15.98 4.01 28.04
N VAL A 341 -14.91 3.85 27.25
CA VAL A 341 -13.68 3.17 27.70
C VAL A 341 -13.08 3.95 28.86
N ARG A 342 -12.87 5.26 28.73
CA ARG A 342 -12.30 6.08 29.82
C ARG A 342 -13.09 5.98 31.13
N ALA A 343 -14.42 5.93 31.04
CA ALA A 343 -15.29 5.82 32.21
C ALA A 343 -15.20 4.45 32.90
N SER A 344 -14.97 3.38 32.13
CA SER A 344 -14.81 2.03 32.70
C SER A 344 -13.45 1.79 33.35
N LEU A 345 -12.44 2.62 33.04
CA LEU A 345 -11.12 2.50 33.66
C LEU A 345 -11.10 2.95 35.11
N GLN A 346 -10.28 2.26 35.91
CA GLN A 346 -9.85 2.70 37.24
C GLN A 346 -9.31 4.15 37.19
N PRO A 347 -9.66 5.03 38.15
CA PRO A 347 -9.30 6.45 38.10
C PRO A 347 -7.82 6.73 37.87
N ALA A 348 -6.93 5.94 38.44
CA ALA A 348 -5.47 6.09 38.34
C ALA A 348 -4.92 5.92 36.90
N TYR A 349 -5.66 5.28 36.00
CA TYR A 349 -5.22 5.01 34.62
C TYR A 349 -5.79 5.98 33.58
N ARG A 350 -6.72 6.86 33.97
CA ARG A 350 -7.46 7.69 33.01
C ARG A 350 -6.57 8.71 32.30
N GLU A 351 -5.60 9.30 32.98
CA GLU A 351 -4.66 10.25 32.36
C GLU A 351 -3.68 9.55 31.43
N ALA A 352 -3.18 8.38 31.83
CA ALA A 352 -2.34 7.54 30.97
C ALA A 352 -3.09 7.09 29.71
N TYR A 353 -4.39 6.79 29.83
CA TYR A 353 -5.26 6.46 28.71
C TYR A 353 -5.39 7.65 27.75
N ASP A 354 -5.69 8.84 28.28
CA ASP A 354 -5.84 10.05 27.45
C ASP A 354 -4.54 10.35 26.66
N ALA A 355 -3.39 10.24 27.32
CA ALA A 355 -2.09 10.44 26.68
C ALA A 355 -1.77 9.37 25.61
N ALA A 356 -1.99 8.09 25.91
CA ALA A 356 -1.75 6.99 24.98
C ALA A 356 -2.70 7.03 23.77
N LEU A 357 -3.97 7.41 24.00
CA LEU A 357 -4.99 7.53 22.95
C LEU A 357 -4.59 8.60 21.92
N VAL A 358 -4.14 9.77 22.38
CA VAL A 358 -3.69 10.85 21.48
C VAL A 358 -2.55 10.37 20.57
N GLN A 359 -1.56 9.66 21.12
CA GLN A 359 -0.44 9.16 20.31
C GLN A 359 -0.89 8.06 19.33
N ALA A 360 -1.72 7.11 19.77
CA ALA A 360 -2.24 6.06 18.90
C ALA A 360 -3.04 6.62 17.72
N GLN A 361 -3.90 7.62 17.95
CA GLN A 361 -4.65 8.29 16.90
C GLN A 361 -3.74 9.14 15.98
N ARG A 362 -2.79 9.89 16.54
CA ARG A 362 -1.83 10.70 15.77
C ARG A 362 -1.04 9.85 14.79
N PHE A 363 -0.41 8.76 15.26
CA PHE A 363 0.41 7.91 14.39
C PHE A 363 -0.43 7.09 13.40
N THR A 364 -1.66 6.70 13.77
CA THR A 364 -2.59 6.06 12.83
C THR A 364 -2.94 7.01 11.67
N ALA A 365 -3.22 8.29 11.95
CA ALA A 365 -3.46 9.29 10.91
C ALA A 365 -2.20 9.60 10.09
N MET A 366 -1.05 9.73 10.74
CA MET A 366 0.24 9.99 10.09
C MET A 366 0.67 8.84 9.16
N ARG A 367 0.31 7.59 9.48
CA ARG A 367 0.55 6.43 8.63
C ARG A 367 -0.12 6.58 7.26
N GLU A 368 -1.35 7.08 7.22
CA GLU A 368 -2.08 7.37 5.98
C GLU A 368 -1.38 8.47 5.16
N LEU A 369 -0.88 9.50 5.83
CA LEU A 369 -0.10 10.57 5.19
C LEU A 369 1.19 10.05 4.56
N THR A 370 2.04 9.41 5.35
CA THR A 370 3.33 8.89 4.87
C THR A 370 3.17 7.87 3.74
N LYS A 371 2.13 7.03 3.80
CA LYS A 371 1.77 6.12 2.70
C LYS A 371 1.45 6.89 1.42
N ALA A 372 0.60 7.92 1.52
CA ALA A 372 0.20 8.72 0.37
C ALA A 372 1.39 9.44 -0.28
N VAL A 373 2.30 10.00 0.53
CA VAL A 373 3.50 10.69 0.03
C VAL A 373 4.49 9.71 -0.62
N TRP A 374 4.71 8.54 -0.01
CA TRP A 374 5.54 7.49 -0.61
C TRP A 374 4.99 7.03 -1.97
N VAL A 375 3.68 6.84 -2.07
CA VAL A 375 3.02 6.46 -3.32
C VAL A 375 3.13 7.57 -4.37
N LEU A 376 2.86 8.82 -3.99
CA LEU A 376 2.99 9.97 -4.88
C LEU A 376 4.40 10.08 -5.46
N SER A 377 5.44 9.85 -4.64
CA SER A 377 6.83 9.82 -5.10
C SER A 377 7.11 8.61 -6.00
N THR A 378 6.57 7.43 -5.66
CA THR A 378 6.71 6.21 -6.47
C THR A 378 6.15 6.39 -7.89
N ARG A 379 5.10 7.20 -8.08
CA ARG A 379 4.54 7.50 -9.40
C ARG A 379 5.52 8.23 -10.34
N ARG A 380 6.53 8.93 -9.80
CA ARG A 380 7.59 9.55 -10.62
C ARG A 380 8.45 8.53 -11.36
N LEU A 381 8.47 7.26 -10.91
CA LEU A 381 9.17 6.19 -11.62
C LEU A 381 8.45 5.80 -12.92
N ARG A 382 7.16 6.10 -13.05
CA ARG A 382 6.35 5.59 -14.15
C ARG A 382 6.68 6.18 -15.53
N PRO A 383 6.77 7.51 -15.73
CA PRO A 383 7.13 8.07 -17.04
C PRO A 383 8.46 7.55 -17.60
N PRO A 384 9.57 7.48 -16.83
CA PRO A 384 10.81 6.90 -17.35
C PRO A 384 10.74 5.37 -17.49
N LEU A 385 9.90 4.64 -16.74
CA LEU A 385 9.65 3.21 -16.99
C LEU A 385 8.95 2.95 -18.33
N LEU A 386 8.00 3.81 -18.71
CA LEU A 386 7.36 3.74 -20.03
C LEU A 386 8.36 4.07 -21.16
N ALA A 387 9.18 5.11 -20.96
CA ALA A 387 10.25 5.47 -21.89
C ALA A 387 11.30 4.35 -22.04
N LEU A 388 11.63 3.68 -20.93
CA LEU A 388 12.49 2.50 -20.90
C LEU A 388 11.91 1.36 -21.74
N ALA A 389 10.64 1.03 -21.54
CA ALA A 389 9.97 -0.04 -22.27
C ALA A 389 9.96 0.22 -23.79
N ASP A 390 9.62 1.44 -24.22
CA ASP A 390 9.66 1.84 -25.62
C ASP A 390 11.09 1.80 -26.18
N GLY A 391 12.07 2.27 -25.41
CA GLY A 391 13.48 2.25 -25.79
C GLY A 391 14.01 0.83 -26.01
N LEU A 392 13.55 -0.15 -25.23
CA LEU A 392 13.91 -1.56 -25.39
C LEU A 392 13.32 -2.15 -26.67
N VAL A 393 12.11 -1.74 -27.05
CA VAL A 393 11.48 -2.13 -28.33
C VAL A 393 12.21 -1.49 -29.50
N ALA A 394 12.46 -0.18 -29.44
CA ALA A 394 13.19 0.54 -30.48
C ALA A 394 14.63 0.02 -30.66
N GLY A 395 15.27 -0.45 -29.59
CA GLY A 395 16.58 -1.10 -29.62
C GLY A 395 16.55 -2.56 -30.11
N GLY A 396 15.38 -3.12 -30.42
CA GLY A 396 15.24 -4.50 -30.91
C GLY A 396 15.39 -5.58 -29.85
N HIS A 397 15.41 -5.21 -28.55
CA HIS A 397 15.45 -6.17 -27.47
C HIS A 397 14.07 -6.83 -27.28
N LEU A 398 13.02 -6.01 -27.20
CA LEU A 398 11.64 -6.47 -26.99
C LEU A 398 10.78 -6.28 -28.24
N LYS A 399 9.69 -7.05 -28.34
CA LYS A 399 8.69 -6.91 -29.42
C LYS A 399 7.61 -5.89 -29.08
N ARG A 400 7.23 -5.77 -27.81
CA ARG A 400 6.20 -4.85 -27.31
C ARG A 400 6.63 -4.26 -25.97
N PRO A 401 6.20 -3.03 -25.62
CA PRO A 401 6.53 -2.43 -24.33
C PRO A 401 6.13 -3.30 -23.13
N ASP A 402 4.92 -3.85 -23.14
CA ASP A 402 4.39 -4.70 -22.05
C ASP A 402 5.16 -6.00 -21.83
N ASP A 403 5.96 -6.43 -22.81
CA ASP A 403 6.81 -7.61 -22.65
C ASP A 403 7.90 -7.37 -21.58
N MET A 404 8.28 -6.10 -21.33
CA MET A 404 9.23 -5.70 -20.26
C MET A 404 8.75 -6.15 -18.87
N LEU A 405 7.43 -6.13 -18.62
CA LEU A 405 6.86 -6.55 -17.34
C LEU A 405 7.20 -8.01 -17.01
N TYR A 406 7.43 -8.82 -18.04
CA TYR A 406 7.75 -10.24 -17.92
C TYR A 406 9.25 -10.53 -17.96
N CYS A 407 10.08 -9.49 -17.99
CA CYS A 407 11.51 -9.55 -17.74
C CYS A 407 11.79 -9.29 -16.26
N THR A 408 12.85 -9.87 -15.71
CA THR A 408 13.33 -9.51 -14.38
C THR A 408 14.02 -8.14 -14.43
N TYR A 409 14.07 -7.45 -13.29
CA TYR A 409 14.79 -6.19 -13.14
C TYR A 409 16.25 -6.28 -13.63
N GLN A 410 16.92 -7.41 -13.36
CA GLN A 410 18.29 -7.66 -13.80
C GLN A 410 18.40 -7.88 -15.31
N GLU A 411 17.46 -8.61 -15.92
CA GLU A 411 17.43 -8.78 -17.38
C GLU A 411 17.24 -7.44 -18.09
N VAL A 412 16.37 -6.57 -17.56
CA VAL A 412 16.21 -5.19 -18.06
C VAL A 412 17.51 -4.39 -17.92
N ALA A 413 18.21 -4.51 -16.78
CA ALA A 413 19.50 -3.87 -16.58
C ALA A 413 20.56 -4.32 -17.60
N GLU A 414 20.57 -5.60 -17.98
CA GLU A 414 21.49 -6.14 -18.99
C GLU A 414 21.13 -5.69 -20.42
N MET A 415 19.85 -5.64 -20.76
CA MET A 415 19.41 -5.09 -22.05
C MET A 415 19.78 -3.62 -22.22
N VAL A 416 19.66 -2.80 -21.18
CA VAL A 416 20.08 -1.38 -21.21
C VAL A 416 21.59 -1.23 -21.51
N LYS A 417 22.40 -2.22 -21.11
CA LYS A 417 23.84 -2.28 -21.42
C LYS A 417 24.13 -2.78 -22.84
N GLY A 418 23.12 -3.24 -23.58
CA GLY A 418 23.24 -3.80 -24.92
C GLY A 418 23.48 -5.31 -24.94
N HIS A 419 23.37 -6.00 -23.80
CA HIS A 419 23.52 -7.45 -23.77
C HIS A 419 22.19 -8.12 -24.16
N PRO A 420 22.19 -9.03 -25.15
CA PRO A 420 20.98 -9.75 -25.53
C PRO A 420 20.58 -10.74 -24.43
N VAL A 421 19.30 -10.75 -24.06
CA VAL A 421 18.71 -11.71 -23.14
C VAL A 421 17.83 -12.68 -23.95
N SER A 422 17.67 -13.92 -23.51
CA SER A 422 16.85 -14.91 -24.20
C SER A 422 15.35 -14.68 -23.92
N GLU A 423 14.70 -13.82 -24.70
CA GLU A 423 13.47 -13.18 -24.23
C GLU A 423 12.15 -13.84 -24.64
N ALA A 424 11.93 -14.17 -25.91
CA ALA A 424 10.58 -14.53 -26.39
C ALA A 424 10.00 -15.79 -25.69
N THR A 425 10.80 -16.84 -25.55
CA THR A 425 10.36 -18.10 -24.90
C THR A 425 10.20 -17.93 -23.38
N ALA A 426 11.07 -17.14 -22.74
CA ALA A 426 11.00 -16.87 -21.30
C ALA A 426 9.76 -16.01 -20.96
N ILE A 427 9.52 -14.94 -21.72
CA ILE A 427 8.34 -14.07 -21.56
C ILE A 427 7.05 -14.89 -21.71
N ALA A 428 6.94 -15.71 -22.77
CA ALA A 428 5.76 -16.54 -22.98
C ALA A 428 5.52 -17.53 -21.84
N ARG A 429 6.60 -18.10 -21.28
CA ARG A 429 6.54 -19.01 -20.13
C ARG A 429 6.11 -18.29 -18.84
N ARG A 430 6.65 -17.10 -18.56
CA ARG A 430 6.29 -16.31 -17.37
C ARG A 430 4.86 -15.79 -17.42
N LYS A 431 4.34 -15.44 -18.61
CA LYS A 431 2.91 -15.15 -18.82
C LYS A 431 2.01 -16.33 -18.43
N ARG A 432 2.38 -17.54 -18.85
CA ARG A 432 1.68 -18.77 -18.45
C ARG A 432 1.78 -19.04 -16.95
N GLN A 433 2.97 -18.90 -16.36
CA GLN A 433 3.16 -19.07 -14.91
C GLN A 433 2.33 -18.07 -14.10
N ARG A 434 2.25 -16.81 -14.52
CA ARG A 434 1.43 -15.79 -13.85
C ARG A 434 -0.05 -16.18 -13.85
N THR A 435 -0.57 -16.57 -15.01
CA THR A 435 -1.96 -17.05 -15.15
C THR A 435 -2.20 -18.31 -14.31
N GLN A 436 -1.23 -19.23 -14.27
CA GLN A 436 -1.32 -20.43 -13.45
C GLN A 436 -1.32 -20.09 -11.95
N ALA A 437 -0.50 -19.14 -11.50
CA ALA A 437 -0.41 -18.72 -10.11
C ALA A 437 -1.73 -18.14 -9.56
N GLU A 438 -2.58 -17.57 -10.41
CA GLU A 438 -3.91 -17.08 -10.03
C GLU A 438 -4.84 -18.21 -9.57
N GLN A 439 -4.55 -19.47 -9.96
CA GLN A 439 -5.30 -20.66 -9.56
C GLN A 439 -4.90 -21.19 -8.17
N TYR A 440 -3.88 -20.61 -7.54
CA TYR A 440 -3.37 -21.02 -6.23
C TYR A 440 -3.68 -20.01 -5.13
N THR A 441 -3.71 -20.50 -3.91
CA THR A 441 -3.82 -19.75 -2.64
C THR A 441 -2.67 -20.15 -1.71
N LEU A 442 -2.34 -19.23 -0.81
CA LEU A 442 -1.39 -19.45 0.28
C LEU A 442 -2.15 -19.45 1.61
N PRO A 443 -1.67 -20.16 2.65
CA PRO A 443 -2.16 -19.96 4.01
C PRO A 443 -1.81 -18.54 4.50
N ASP A 444 -2.56 -18.05 5.49
CA ASP A 444 -2.36 -16.70 6.03
C ASP A 444 -0.98 -16.51 6.65
N ALA A 445 -0.43 -17.56 7.27
CA ALA A 445 0.93 -17.59 7.81
C ALA A 445 1.57 -18.99 7.69
N TRP A 446 2.91 -19.04 7.66
CA TRP A 446 3.67 -20.29 7.63
C TRP A 446 5.11 -20.11 8.14
N ILE A 447 5.77 -21.24 8.40
CA ILE A 447 7.18 -21.35 8.79
C ILE A 447 7.93 -22.13 7.71
N GLY A 448 9.13 -21.68 7.36
CA GLY A 448 9.97 -22.33 6.38
C GLY A 448 9.36 -22.23 4.97
N THR A 449 9.20 -23.38 4.33
CA THR A 449 8.68 -23.49 2.97
C THR A 449 7.19 -23.80 2.98
N VAL A 450 6.44 -23.17 2.08
CA VAL A 450 5.01 -23.39 1.91
C VAL A 450 4.71 -23.99 0.54
N ALA A 451 3.76 -24.93 0.51
CA ALA A 451 3.21 -25.44 -0.74
C ALA A 451 1.90 -24.71 -1.06
N PRO A 452 1.82 -23.92 -2.16
CA PRO A 452 0.57 -23.29 -2.56
C PRO A 452 -0.47 -24.36 -2.87
N THR A 453 -1.70 -24.14 -2.40
CA THR A 453 -2.83 -25.03 -2.67
C THR A 453 -3.63 -24.50 -3.84
N LYS A 454 -4.18 -25.38 -4.68
CA LYS A 454 -5.14 -24.93 -5.70
C LYS A 454 -6.37 -24.36 -4.98
N LYS A 455 -6.90 -23.25 -5.48
CA LYS A 455 -8.17 -22.68 -5.01
C LYS A 455 -9.22 -23.79 -4.96
N ALA A 456 -9.83 -23.95 -3.79
CA ALA A 456 -10.90 -24.93 -3.62
C ALA A 456 -12.04 -24.63 -4.58
N LYS A 457 -12.73 -25.67 -5.06
CA LYS A 457 -14.03 -25.48 -5.68
C LYS A 457 -14.96 -24.87 -4.65
N VAL A 458 -15.78 -23.90 -5.06
CA VAL A 458 -16.81 -23.33 -4.20
C VAL A 458 -17.71 -24.47 -3.70
N VAL A 459 -17.81 -24.61 -2.38
CA VAL A 459 -18.68 -25.58 -1.73
C VAL A 459 -19.95 -24.85 -1.30
N GLU A 460 -21.11 -25.43 -1.58
CA GLU A 460 -22.39 -24.90 -1.12
C GLU A 460 -22.42 -24.90 0.42
N THR A 461 -22.75 -23.76 1.01
CA THR A 461 -22.85 -23.60 2.46
C THR A 461 -24.01 -22.67 2.80
N THR A 462 -24.60 -22.86 3.97
CA THR A 462 -25.65 -22.00 4.51
C THR A 462 -25.09 -20.87 5.39
N ALA A 463 -23.80 -20.92 5.73
CA ALA A 463 -23.13 -19.90 6.54
C ALA A 463 -21.65 -19.75 6.18
N LEU A 464 -21.14 -18.52 6.31
CA LEU A 464 -19.72 -18.18 6.20
C LEU A 464 -19.28 -17.49 7.49
N THR A 465 -18.13 -17.87 8.03
CA THR A 465 -17.50 -17.23 9.18
C THR A 465 -16.26 -16.46 8.74
N GLY A 466 -15.99 -15.30 9.34
CA GLY A 466 -14.84 -14.47 9.01
C GLY A 466 -14.45 -13.53 10.16
N MET A 467 -13.51 -12.62 9.89
CA MET A 467 -13.06 -11.64 10.87
C MET A 467 -14.08 -10.49 11.01
N GLY A 468 -14.44 -10.15 12.24
CA GLY A 468 -15.34 -9.03 12.53
C GLY A 468 -14.61 -7.68 12.38
N VAL A 469 -14.86 -6.98 11.26
CA VAL A 469 -14.21 -5.67 10.97
C VAL A 469 -15.04 -4.48 11.46
N SER A 470 -16.37 -4.60 11.48
CA SER A 470 -17.29 -3.55 11.95
C SER A 470 -18.37 -4.17 12.83
N ALA A 471 -18.63 -3.56 13.98
CA ALA A 471 -19.64 -4.05 14.91
C ALA A 471 -21.06 -3.75 14.40
N GLY A 472 -21.93 -4.77 14.44
CA GLY A 472 -23.34 -4.66 14.09
C GLY A 472 -23.85 -5.87 13.33
N GLU A 473 -25.15 -5.88 13.06
CA GLU A 473 -25.83 -6.87 12.22
C GLU A 473 -26.45 -6.18 11.01
N ALA A 474 -26.38 -6.81 9.85
CA ALA A 474 -26.93 -6.28 8.60
C ALA A 474 -27.54 -7.40 7.76
N THR A 475 -28.58 -7.07 6.99
CA THR A 475 -29.20 -7.98 6.02
C THR A 475 -29.48 -7.22 4.73
N GLY A 476 -29.15 -7.82 3.59
CA GLY A 476 -29.34 -7.20 2.28
C GLY A 476 -28.91 -8.11 1.15
N ARG A 477 -29.07 -7.62 -0.09
CA ARG A 477 -28.60 -8.32 -1.29
C ARG A 477 -27.08 -8.19 -1.39
N ALA A 478 -26.36 -9.31 -1.48
CA ALA A 478 -24.93 -9.30 -1.77
C ALA A 478 -24.68 -8.85 -3.22
N ARG A 479 -23.74 -7.92 -3.42
CA ARG A 479 -23.25 -7.50 -4.74
C ARG A 479 -21.81 -7.97 -4.88
N ILE A 480 -21.55 -8.84 -5.86
CA ILE A 480 -20.21 -9.38 -6.12
C ILE A 480 -19.54 -8.50 -7.18
N ILE A 481 -18.48 -7.81 -6.77
CA ILE A 481 -17.68 -6.93 -7.62
C ILE A 481 -16.26 -7.49 -7.61
N LEU A 482 -15.80 -8.01 -8.75
CA LEU A 482 -14.51 -8.70 -8.85
C LEU A 482 -13.36 -7.76 -9.21
N ASN A 483 -13.66 -6.65 -9.88
CA ASN A 483 -12.71 -5.61 -10.23
C ASN A 483 -13.42 -4.26 -10.31
N THR A 484 -12.64 -3.19 -10.39
CA THR A 484 -13.08 -1.80 -10.45
C THR A 484 -13.91 -1.48 -11.69
N GLU A 485 -13.74 -2.23 -12.78
CA GLU A 485 -14.51 -2.10 -14.02
C GLU A 485 -15.93 -2.70 -13.90
N ALA A 486 -16.09 -3.76 -13.09
CA ALA A 486 -17.37 -4.39 -12.78
C ALA A 486 -18.15 -3.69 -11.65
N ALA A 487 -17.52 -2.71 -10.99
CA ALA A 487 -18.08 -1.90 -9.90
C ALA A 487 -18.97 -0.78 -10.43
#